data_AF-R7LVV5-F1
#
_entry.id   AF-R7LVV5-F1
#
_cell.length_a   1.000
_cell.length_b   1.000
_cell.length_c   1.000
_cell.angle_alpha   90.00
_cell.angle_beta   90.00
_cell.angle_gamma   90.00
#
_symmetry.space_group_name_H-M   'P 1'
#
loop_
_entity.id
_entity.type
_entity.pdbx_description
1 polymer ?
#
loop_
_entity_poly.entity_id
_entity_poly.type
_entity_poly.pdbx_seq_one_letter_code
_entity_poly.pdbx_strand_id
1 'polypeptide(L)'
;MKEEYSQQHRRWYDKDPVLSEAVRTLEETDDQTQIRVALNLIKIIIEHNIEDEKFEAVDDIINAVGSGLDDNRRGRWYDIDTTLRTAMNMLQNCPEDTQKVIAKEMAKMVVDEIKKDDIEDEDGEE
;
A
#
# COMPACT_ATOMS: atom_id res chain seq x y z
N MET A 1 -9.32 -36.90 1.42
CA MET A 1 -9.75 -35.49 1.32
C MET A 1 -8.48 -34.68 1.09
N LYS A 2 -8.10 -34.49 -0.18
CA LYS A 2 -8.21 -33.22 -0.94
C LYS A 2 -7.63 -32.03 -0.18
N GLU A 3 -6.29 -31.94 -0.27
CA GLU A 3 -5.47 -30.72 -0.33
C GLU A 3 -6.13 -29.40 0.15
N GLU A 4 -6.12 -29.16 1.45
CA GLU A 4 -6.26 -27.81 2.05
C GLU A 4 -4.88 -27.13 2.17
N TYR A 5 -4.00 -27.32 1.20
CA TYR A 5 -2.70 -26.65 1.20
C TYR A 5 -2.79 -25.32 0.43
N SER A 6 -2.61 -24.21 1.15
CA SER A 6 -1.88 -23.04 0.65
C SER A 6 -2.57 -22.15 -0.42
N GLN A 7 -3.78 -21.64 -0.15
CA GLN A 7 -4.29 -20.47 -0.90
C GLN A 7 -3.93 -19.13 -0.23
N GLN A 8 -3.52 -19.12 1.04
CA GLN A 8 -3.23 -17.90 1.80
C GLN A 8 -1.85 -17.26 1.52
N HIS A 9 -0.93 -17.92 0.80
CA HIS A 9 0.39 -17.37 0.44
C HIS A 9 0.52 -17.15 -1.08
N ARG A 10 -0.46 -16.51 -1.73
CA ARG A 10 -0.47 -16.38 -3.20
C ARG A 10 -0.19 -14.97 -3.72
N ARG A 11 -0.35 -13.93 -2.89
CA ARG A 11 -0.16 -12.55 -3.34
C ARG A 11 1.29 -12.13 -3.10
N TRP A 12 1.78 -11.20 -3.91
CA TRP A 12 3.19 -10.81 -3.88
C TRP A 12 3.62 -10.27 -2.51
N TYR A 13 2.69 -9.62 -1.81
CA TYR A 13 2.88 -9.06 -0.48
C TYR A 13 2.78 -10.09 0.65
N ASP A 14 2.27 -11.30 0.41
CA ASP A 14 2.19 -12.36 1.43
C ASP A 14 3.57 -12.94 1.78
N LYS A 15 4.62 -12.58 1.02
CA LYS A 15 5.99 -13.01 1.26
C LYS A 15 6.62 -12.33 2.47
N ASP A 16 6.17 -11.11 2.80
CA ASP A 16 6.59 -10.38 3.97
C ASP A 16 5.44 -10.40 4.99
N PRO A 17 5.62 -10.98 6.19
CA PRO A 17 4.54 -11.09 7.17
C PRO A 17 4.07 -9.72 7.68
N VAL A 18 4.94 -8.72 7.74
CA VAL A 18 4.59 -7.35 8.16
C VAL A 18 3.73 -6.70 7.09
N LEU A 19 4.13 -6.82 5.82
CA LEU A 19 3.37 -6.26 4.71
C LEU A 19 2.02 -6.97 4.54
N SER A 20 2.01 -8.30 4.65
CA SER A 20 0.80 -9.11 4.57
C SER A 20 -0.22 -8.69 5.63
N GLU A 21 0.22 -8.47 6.87
CA GLU A 21 -0.65 -8.00 7.92
C GLU A 21 -1.13 -6.57 7.67
N ALA A 22 -0.23 -5.64 7.32
CA ALA A 22 -0.59 -4.26 7.04
C ALA A 22 -1.64 -4.14 5.92
N VAL A 23 -1.50 -4.92 4.84
CA VAL A 23 -2.46 -4.94 3.73
C VAL A 23 -3.80 -5.56 4.15
N ARG A 24 -3.80 -6.60 4.99
CA ARG A 24 -5.03 -7.19 5.52
C ARG A 24 -5.77 -6.20 6.42
N THR A 25 -5.07 -5.54 7.35
CA THR A 25 -5.68 -4.54 8.22
C THR A 25 -6.24 -3.37 7.41
N LEU A 26 -5.52 -2.92 6.37
CA LEU A 26 -6.01 -1.87 5.48
C LEU A 26 -7.27 -2.28 4.69
N GLU A 27 -7.38 -3.54 4.27
CA GLU A 27 -8.58 -4.06 3.58
C GLU A 27 -9.85 -3.98 4.45
N GLU A 28 -9.69 -3.98 5.78
CA GLU A 28 -10.78 -3.93 6.75
C GLU A 28 -11.22 -2.50 7.14
N THR A 29 -10.45 -1.47 6.76
CA THR A 29 -10.82 -0.06 7.01
C THR A 29 -11.79 0.45 5.95
N ASP A 30 -12.42 1.61 6.19
CA ASP A 30 -13.26 2.27 5.21
C ASP A 30 -12.45 2.84 4.02
N ASP A 31 -13.15 3.14 2.93
CA ASP A 31 -12.57 3.63 1.67
C ASP A 31 -11.76 4.94 1.86
N GLN A 32 -12.18 5.83 2.75
CA GLN A 32 -11.49 7.11 2.97
C GLN A 32 -10.11 6.88 3.59
N THR A 33 -10.04 6.02 4.60
CA THR A 33 -8.77 5.64 5.23
C THR A 33 -7.89 4.82 4.31
N GLN A 34 -8.47 3.93 3.50
CA GLN A 34 -7.71 3.25 2.44
C GLN A 34 -7.05 4.22 1.46
N ILE A 35 -7.78 5.24 0.99
CA ILE A 35 -7.27 6.26 0.07
C ILE A 35 -6.18 7.12 0.73
N ARG A 36 -6.39 7.57 1.98
CA ARG A 36 -5.39 8.36 2.74
C ARG A 36 -4.07 7.60 2.89
N VAL A 37 -4.15 6.33 3.29
CA VAL A 37 -2.97 5.46 3.41
C VAL A 37 -2.30 5.27 2.05
N ALA A 38 -3.05 5.07 0.98
CA ALA A 38 -2.50 4.92 -0.37
C ALA A 38 -1.73 6.17 -0.84
N LEU A 39 -2.29 7.37 -0.62
CA LEU A 39 -1.63 8.63 -0.97
C LEU A 39 -0.32 8.82 -0.19
N ASN A 40 -0.35 8.56 1.11
CA ASN A 40 0.83 8.64 1.96
C ASN A 40 1.88 7.59 1.57
N LEU A 41 1.45 6.39 1.17
CA LEU A 41 2.34 5.34 0.68
C LEU A 41 3.06 5.75 -0.62
N ILE A 42 2.33 6.33 -1.59
CA ILE A 42 2.92 6.88 -2.82
C ILE A 42 3.97 7.95 -2.48
N LYS A 43 3.65 8.86 -1.55
CA LYS A 43 4.58 9.90 -1.08
C LYS A 43 5.87 9.29 -0.52
N ILE A 44 5.76 8.34 0.40
CA ILE A 44 6.92 7.67 1.02
C ILE A 44 7.78 6.95 -0.02
N ILE A 45 7.17 6.24 -0.97
CA ILE A 45 7.91 5.55 -2.03
C ILE A 45 8.71 6.57 -2.87
N ILE A 46 8.09 7.71 -3.23
CA ILE A 46 8.78 8.76 -3.99
C ILE A 46 9.94 9.34 -3.17
N GLU A 47 9.72 9.63 -1.88
CA GLU A 47 10.75 10.16 -0.97
C GLU A 47 11.95 9.20 -0.88
N HIS A 48 11.72 7.91 -0.65
CA HIS A 48 12.79 6.89 -0.65
C HIS A 48 13.56 6.82 -1.97
N ASN A 49 12.86 6.90 -3.12
CA ASN A 49 13.55 6.86 -4.42
C ASN A 49 14.35 8.13 -4.72
N ILE A 50 13.95 9.29 -4.19
CA ILE A 50 14.74 10.53 -4.28
C ILE A 50 15.97 10.43 -3.37
N GLU A 51 15.80 9.96 -2.12
CA GLU A 51 16.89 9.77 -1.16
C GLU A 51 17.95 8.78 -1.64
N ASP A 52 17.53 7.74 -2.36
CA ASP A 52 18.40 6.75 -3.00
C ASP A 52 19.02 7.22 -4.34
N GLU A 53 18.81 8.48 -4.75
CA GLU A 53 19.25 9.03 -6.05
C GLU A 53 18.72 8.23 -7.27
N LYS A 54 17.59 7.51 -7.12
CA LYS A 54 16.94 6.76 -8.20
C LYS A 54 16.01 7.62 -9.06
N PHE A 55 15.43 8.66 -8.47
CA PHE A 55 14.63 9.67 -9.16
C PHE A 55 15.41 10.99 -9.19
N GLU A 56 15.78 11.42 -10.39
CA GLU A 56 16.55 12.65 -10.61
C GLU A 56 15.67 13.78 -11.16
N ALA A 57 14.52 13.44 -11.77
CA ALA A 57 13.61 14.38 -12.39
C ALA A 57 12.12 14.04 -12.09
N VAL A 58 11.26 15.03 -12.32
CA VAL A 58 9.80 14.87 -12.20
C VAL A 58 9.27 13.79 -13.15
N ASP A 59 9.89 13.63 -14.32
CA ASP A 59 9.50 12.60 -15.28
C ASP A 59 9.66 11.18 -14.72
N ASP A 60 10.65 10.92 -13.85
CA ASP A 60 10.83 9.62 -13.20
C ASP A 60 9.64 9.29 -12.28
N ILE A 61 9.15 10.30 -11.55
CA ILE A 61 7.98 10.20 -10.69
C ILE A 61 6.72 9.93 -11.53
N ILE A 62 6.51 10.70 -12.60
CA ILE A 62 5.35 10.52 -13.49
C ILE A 62 5.36 9.13 -14.11
N ASN A 63 6.53 8.65 -14.54
CA ASN A 63 6.69 7.30 -15.08
C ASN A 63 6.39 6.23 -14.04
N ALA A 64 6.88 6.36 -12.81
CA ALA A 64 6.62 5.40 -11.73
C ALA A 64 5.13 5.33 -11.35
N VAL A 65 4.45 6.48 -11.29
CA VAL A 65 3.01 6.58 -11.01
C VAL A 65 2.17 6.04 -12.17
N GLY A 66 2.56 6.31 -13.41
CA GLY A 66 1.85 5.82 -14.61
C GLY A 66 2.07 4.34 -14.90
N SER A 67 3.21 3.79 -14.47
CA SER A 67 3.60 2.38 -14.70
C SER A 67 2.68 1.44 -13.91
N GLY A 68 1.73 0.83 -14.61
CA GLY A 68 0.77 -0.12 -14.03
C GLY A 68 -0.69 0.32 -14.10
N LEU A 69 -0.99 1.50 -14.66
CA LEU A 69 -2.37 1.88 -14.99
C LEU A 69 -2.97 1.03 -16.13
N ASP A 70 -2.11 0.51 -17.01
CA ASP A 70 -2.50 -0.37 -18.13
C ASP A 70 -2.55 -1.87 -17.75
N ASP A 71 -2.20 -2.23 -16.51
CA ASP A 71 -2.16 -3.65 -16.10
C ASP A 71 -3.60 -4.19 -15.96
N ASN A 72 -3.94 -5.13 -16.84
CA ASN A 72 -5.28 -5.75 -16.92
C ASN A 72 -5.55 -6.75 -15.78
N ARG A 73 -4.70 -6.78 -14.74
CA ARG A 73 -4.88 -7.56 -13.52
C ARG A 73 -6.03 -6.96 -12.72
N ARG A 74 -7.22 -7.47 -13.01
CA ARG A 74 -8.46 -7.15 -12.30
C ARG A 74 -8.77 -8.29 -11.34
N GLY A 75 -9.09 -7.98 -10.08
CA GLY A 75 -9.63 -8.95 -9.13
C GLY A 75 -9.03 -8.92 -7.72
N ARG A 76 -8.07 -8.04 -7.44
CA ARG A 76 -7.61 -7.74 -6.07
C ARG A 76 -8.49 -6.62 -5.52
N TRP A 77 -8.74 -6.59 -4.21
CA TRP A 77 -9.60 -5.58 -3.59
C TRP A 77 -9.10 -4.16 -3.88
N TYR A 78 -7.78 -3.96 -3.83
CA TYR A 78 -7.14 -2.68 -4.09
C TYR A 78 -7.07 -2.32 -5.59
N ASP A 79 -7.49 -3.19 -6.51
CA ASP A 79 -7.55 -2.87 -7.94
C ASP A 79 -8.75 -1.98 -8.29
N ILE A 80 -9.72 -1.86 -7.37
CA ILE A 80 -10.98 -1.11 -7.56
C ILE A 80 -10.71 0.40 -7.66
N ASP A 81 -9.87 0.92 -6.76
CA ASP A 81 -9.50 2.33 -6.74
C ASP A 81 -8.15 2.56 -7.44
N THR A 82 -8.04 3.66 -8.19
CA THR A 82 -6.83 3.96 -8.96
C THR A 82 -5.65 4.34 -8.06
N THR A 83 -5.91 4.97 -6.91
CA THR A 83 -4.89 5.44 -5.97
C THR A 83 -4.28 4.25 -5.23
N LEU A 84 -5.13 3.39 -4.67
CA LEU A 84 -4.72 2.13 -4.05
C LEU A 84 -3.92 1.25 -5.00
N ARG A 85 -4.42 1.06 -6.24
CA ARG A 85 -3.73 0.27 -7.26
C ARG A 85 -2.35 0.85 -7.59
N THR A 86 -2.27 2.18 -7.73
CA THR A 86 -1.01 2.88 -8.01
C THR A 86 -0.03 2.66 -6.87
N ALA A 87 -0.44 2.89 -5.63
CA ALA A 87 0.41 2.72 -4.44
C ALA A 87 0.95 1.27 -4.33
N MET A 88 0.07 0.28 -4.52
CA MET A 88 0.45 -1.14 -4.46
C MET A 88 1.36 -1.56 -5.61
N ASN A 89 1.14 -1.04 -6.82
CA ASN A 89 2.03 -1.30 -7.96
C ASN A 89 3.41 -0.66 -7.76
N MET A 90 3.46 0.59 -7.28
CA MET A 90 4.73 1.26 -6.95
C MET A 90 5.49 0.49 -5.86
N LEU A 91 4.80 0.06 -4.80
CA LEU A 91 5.41 -0.75 -3.74
C LEU A 91 5.94 -2.09 -4.28
N GLN A 92 5.15 -2.79 -5.09
CA GLN A 92 5.55 -4.07 -5.70
C GLN A 92 6.82 -3.95 -6.57
N ASN A 93 7.03 -2.79 -7.20
CA ASN A 93 8.18 -2.52 -8.07
C ASN A 93 9.41 -1.95 -7.33
N CYS A 94 9.30 -1.67 -6.03
CA CYS A 94 10.45 -1.29 -5.22
C CYS A 94 11.42 -2.47 -5.05
N PRO A 95 12.72 -2.23 -4.84
CA PRO A 95 13.67 -3.26 -4.38
C PRO A 95 13.19 -3.92 -3.07
N GLU A 96 13.56 -5.18 -2.84
CA GLU A 96 13.06 -5.97 -1.69
C GLU A 96 13.43 -5.34 -0.34
N ASP A 97 14.61 -4.76 -0.25
CA ASP A 97 15.13 -3.97 0.86
C ASP A 97 14.29 -2.71 1.11
N THR A 98 13.97 -1.95 0.07
CA THR A 98 13.06 -0.79 0.16
C THR A 98 11.63 -1.23 0.53
N GLN A 99 11.12 -2.33 -0.02
CA GLN A 99 9.81 -2.90 0.33
C GLN A 99 9.70 -3.21 1.83
N LYS A 100 10.74 -3.78 2.43
CA LYS A 100 10.77 -4.10 3.87
C LYS A 100 10.77 -2.86 4.75
N VAL A 101 11.42 -1.78 4.32
CA VAL A 101 11.39 -0.50 5.03
C VAL A 101 9.99 0.08 4.95
N ILE A 102 9.44 0.18 3.74
CA ILE A 102 8.10 0.73 3.52
C ILE A 102 7.01 -0.11 4.18
N ALA A 103 7.15 -1.45 4.26
CA ALA A 103 6.18 -2.31 4.94
C ALA A 103 6.01 -1.95 6.42
N LYS A 104 7.10 -1.59 7.10
CA LYS A 104 7.05 -1.14 8.51
C LYS A 104 6.39 0.23 8.63
N GLU A 105 6.68 1.13 7.70
CA GLU A 105 6.07 2.46 7.67
C GLU A 105 4.57 2.38 7.36
N MET A 106 4.17 1.52 6.42
CA MET A 106 2.78 1.22 6.10
C MET A 106 2.05 0.65 7.32
N ALA A 107 2.61 -0.36 7.99
CA ALA A 107 2.00 -0.95 9.18
C ALA A 107 1.75 0.10 10.28
N LYS A 108 2.74 0.97 10.51
CA LYS A 108 2.59 2.08 11.47
C LYS A 108 1.49 3.05 11.03
N MET A 109 1.49 3.45 9.76
CA MET A 109 0.55 4.42 9.21
C MET A 109 -0.89 3.92 9.26
N VAL A 110 -1.14 2.66 8.91
CA VAL A 110 -2.48 2.05 9.00
C VAL A 110 -3.01 2.14 10.43
N VAL A 111 -2.18 1.78 11.41
CA VAL A 111 -2.55 1.88 12.84
C VAL A 111 -2.77 3.34 13.28
N ASP A 112 -1.94 4.27 12.80
CA ASP A 112 -2.03 5.68 13.16
C ASP A 112 -3.28 6.35 12.55
N GLU A 113 -3.70 5.98 11.33
CA GLU A 113 -4.92 6.50 10.71
C GLU A 113 -6.18 5.93 11.37
N ILE A 114 -6.23 4.62 11.66
CA ILE A 114 -7.37 4.00 12.37
C ILE A 114 -7.60 4.70 13.72
N LYS A 115 -6.52 4.96 14.47
CA LYS A 115 -6.62 5.67 15.76
C LYS A 115 -7.11 7.11 15.62
N LYS A 116 -6.85 7.78 14.50
CA LYS A 116 -7.35 9.15 14.29
C LYS A 116 -8.83 9.14 14.03
N ASP A 117 -9.31 8.20 13.20
CA ASP A 117 -10.74 8.07 12.92
C ASP A 117 -11.52 7.74 14.21
N ASP A 118 -10.99 6.85 15.07
CA ASP A 118 -11.58 6.56 16.38
C ASP A 118 -11.75 7.83 17.26
N ILE A 119 -10.79 8.77 17.20
CA ILE A 119 -10.83 10.02 17.97
C ILE A 119 -11.81 11.02 17.33
N GLU A 120 -11.81 11.15 16.01
CA GLU A 120 -12.71 12.05 15.29
C GLU A 120 -14.18 11.65 15.44
N ASP A 121 -14.46 10.35 15.55
CA ASP A 121 -15.80 9.82 15.82
C ASP A 121 -16.24 10.09 17.27
N GLU A 122 -15.34 10.01 18.26
CA GLU A 122 -15.65 10.34 19.67
C GLU A 122 -15.94 11.84 19.88
N ASP A 123 -15.21 12.73 19.20
CA ASP A 123 -15.39 14.19 19.31
C ASP A 123 -16.60 14.72 18.51
N GLY A 124 -17.19 13.90 17.63
CA GLY A 124 -18.34 14.26 16.79
C GLY A 124 -19.72 14.01 17.41
N GLU A 125 -19.78 13.40 18.60
CA GLU A 125 -21.03 13.02 19.29
C GLU A 125 -21.48 13.99 20.43
N GLU A 126 -21.03 15.26 20.44
CA GLU A 126 -21.52 16.31 21.38
C GLU A 126 -22.66 17.21 20.87
#